data_AF-A0A1C3VKW8-F1
#
_entry.id   AF-A0A1C3VKW8-F1
#
_cell.length_a   1.000
_cell.length_b   1.000
_cell.length_c   1.000
_cell.angle_alpha   90.00
_cell.angle_beta   90.00
_cell.angle_gamma   90.00
#
_symmetry.space_group_name_H-M   'P 1'
#
loop_
_entity.id
_entity.type
_entity.pdbx_description
1 polymer ?
#
loop_
_entity_poly.entity_id
_entity_poly.type
_entity_poly.pdbx_seq_one_letter_code
_entity_poly.pdbx_strand_id
1 'polypeptide(L)'
;MKGEDQYDFFREACIFPDHPRTRDNEHYVNLARTAKGIAATSPCPLAPKCVLSGIESDMAVLASPANDERKLIALKYLGHWVGDLHQPLHVSFGDDRGGNEVTTIGECQTNLHSTWDTCLVLRAVGEDPVAAAAELVKSITPAQQELWTQASDPRDWANESFAITRAAATRYCLQQGASCNQPADEVTVDNAYIQANRDIVRTQLAKAGVRLAHLLNKALQP
;
A
#
# COMPACT_ATOMS: atom_id res chain seq x y z
N MET A 1 10.35 -24.34 2.14
CA MET A 1 9.38 -23.47 1.45
C MET A 1 8.01 -23.89 1.95
N LYS A 2 7.21 -22.98 2.52
CA LYS A 2 5.86 -23.31 3.00
C LYS A 2 4.93 -23.41 1.79
N GLY A 3 4.19 -24.52 1.67
CA GLY A 3 3.43 -24.91 0.48
C GLY A 3 2.09 -24.19 0.31
N GLU A 4 1.46 -24.41 -0.84
CA GLU A 4 0.25 -23.71 -1.32
C GLU A 4 -1.00 -23.97 -0.46
N ASP A 5 -0.98 -25.03 0.37
CA ASP A 5 -2.09 -25.58 1.16
C ASP A 5 -2.25 -25.01 2.58
N GLN A 6 -1.56 -23.91 2.95
CA GLN A 6 -1.54 -23.43 4.34
C GLN A 6 -2.60 -22.36 4.70
N TYR A 7 -3.37 -21.85 3.73
CA TYR A 7 -4.28 -20.74 3.99
C TYR A 7 -5.73 -21.16 3.79
N ASP A 8 -6.52 -21.09 4.87
CA ASP A 8 -7.96 -21.40 4.83
C ASP A 8 -8.78 -20.20 4.34
N PHE A 9 -8.23 -18.98 4.48
CA PHE A 9 -8.91 -17.75 4.09
C PHE A 9 -8.05 -16.87 3.18
N PHE A 10 -8.69 -16.21 2.21
CA PHE A 10 -8.02 -15.27 1.30
C PHE A 10 -7.25 -14.17 2.03
N ARG A 11 -7.81 -13.64 3.14
CA ARG A 11 -7.14 -12.63 3.98
C ARG A 11 -5.79 -13.10 4.54
N GLU A 12 -5.64 -14.39 4.82
CA GLU A 12 -4.41 -14.97 5.35
C GLU A 12 -3.44 -15.25 4.21
N ALA A 13 -3.96 -15.63 3.04
CA ALA A 13 -3.14 -15.86 1.87
C ALA A 13 -2.54 -14.56 1.31
N CYS A 14 -3.09 -13.39 1.65
CA CYS A 14 -2.55 -12.09 1.23
C CYS A 14 -1.17 -11.78 1.82
N ILE A 15 -0.67 -12.49 2.84
CA ILE A 15 0.72 -12.34 3.33
C ILE A 15 1.71 -13.28 2.63
N PHE A 16 1.23 -14.16 1.74
CA PHE A 16 2.07 -15.09 0.97
C PHE A 16 3.24 -14.39 0.23
N PRO A 17 3.04 -13.22 -0.42
CA PRO A 17 4.10 -12.55 -1.17
C PRO A 17 5.33 -12.15 -0.35
N ASP A 18 5.22 -12.04 0.98
CA ASP A 18 6.34 -11.73 1.86
C ASP A 18 7.13 -12.96 2.34
N HIS A 19 6.63 -14.18 2.13
CA HIS A 19 7.09 -15.36 2.85
C HIS A 19 7.17 -16.66 2.02
N PRO A 20 8.29 -16.95 1.33
CA PRO A 20 9.44 -16.08 1.12
C PRO A 20 9.15 -15.03 0.04
N ARG A 21 9.73 -13.84 0.22
CA ARG A 21 9.69 -12.80 -0.80
C ARG A 21 10.44 -13.26 -2.06
N THR A 22 9.77 -13.25 -3.21
CA THR A 22 10.33 -13.66 -4.51
C THR A 22 10.17 -12.61 -5.60
N ARG A 23 9.28 -11.63 -5.39
CA ARG A 23 8.96 -10.53 -6.30
C ARG A 23 9.28 -9.19 -5.64
N ASP A 24 10.49 -9.09 -5.06
CA ASP A 24 10.83 -8.07 -4.07
C ASP A 24 10.58 -6.64 -4.52
N ASN A 25 10.88 -6.32 -5.79
CA ASN A 25 10.70 -4.99 -6.35
C ASN A 25 9.23 -4.62 -6.57
N GLU A 26 8.30 -5.57 -6.54
CA GLU A 26 6.88 -5.35 -6.86
C GLU A 26 6.02 -5.03 -5.63
N HIS A 27 6.62 -4.75 -4.48
CA HIS A 27 5.89 -4.29 -3.28
C HIS A 27 5.77 -2.77 -3.20
N TYR A 28 6.53 -2.02 -4.01
CA TYR A 28 6.63 -0.56 -3.86
C TYR A 28 6.86 0.13 -5.20
N VAL A 29 6.77 1.46 -5.20
CA VAL A 29 7.22 2.36 -6.26
C VAL A 29 8.25 3.33 -5.67
N ASN A 30 9.46 3.32 -6.23
CA ASN A 30 10.51 4.26 -5.87
C ASN A 30 10.48 5.49 -6.78
N LEU A 31 10.52 6.67 -6.17
CA LEU A 31 10.52 7.98 -6.81
C LEU A 31 11.74 8.79 -6.39
N ALA A 32 12.14 9.75 -7.24
CA ALA A 32 13.15 10.72 -6.87
C ALA A 32 12.56 11.77 -5.92
N ARG A 33 13.38 12.38 -5.06
CA ARG A 33 12.97 13.45 -4.12
C ARG A 33 12.35 14.67 -4.80
N THR A 34 12.66 14.87 -6.08
CA THR A 34 12.11 15.94 -6.93
C THR A 34 10.81 15.56 -7.65
N ALA A 35 10.39 14.29 -7.57
CA ALA A 35 9.20 13.79 -8.27
C ALA A 35 7.93 14.50 -7.79
N LYS A 36 7.00 14.72 -8.73
CA LYS A 36 5.67 15.28 -8.45
C LYS A 36 4.57 14.23 -8.44
N GLY A 37 4.88 13.02 -8.87
CA GLY A 37 4.00 11.86 -8.96
C GLY A 37 4.58 10.81 -9.89
N ILE A 38 3.87 9.71 -10.06
CA ILE A 38 4.13 8.71 -11.10
C ILE A 38 3.58 9.25 -12.42
N ALA A 39 4.46 9.47 -13.40
CA ALA A 39 4.07 9.95 -14.72
C ALA A 39 3.43 8.84 -15.59
N ALA A 40 2.60 9.22 -16.56
CA ALA A 40 1.96 8.27 -17.47
C ALA A 40 2.96 7.49 -18.35
N THR A 41 4.14 8.06 -18.59
CA THR A 41 5.17 7.51 -19.49
C THR A 41 5.96 6.35 -18.89
N SER A 42 5.98 6.18 -17.57
CA SER A 42 6.62 5.04 -16.90
C SER A 42 5.93 4.73 -15.58
N PRO A 43 5.33 3.54 -15.41
CA PRO A 43 4.72 3.14 -14.14
C PRO A 43 5.77 2.92 -13.04
N CYS A 44 7.01 2.60 -13.39
CA CYS A 44 8.09 2.28 -12.45
C CYS A 44 9.30 3.19 -12.73
N PRO A 45 9.34 4.43 -12.19
CA PRO A 45 10.31 5.44 -12.63
C PRO A 45 11.78 5.09 -12.34
N LEU A 46 12.04 4.40 -11.23
CA LEU A 46 13.41 4.09 -10.77
C LEU A 46 13.74 2.59 -10.78
N ALA A 47 12.87 1.73 -11.33
CA ALA A 47 13.07 0.28 -11.34
C ALA A 47 12.38 -0.37 -12.55
N PRO A 48 12.86 -1.54 -13.03
CA PRO A 48 12.22 -2.23 -14.16
C PRO A 48 10.83 -2.81 -13.81
N LYS A 49 10.58 -3.06 -12.53
CA LYS A 49 9.32 -3.57 -11.99
C LYS A 49 9.00 -2.84 -10.69
N CYS A 50 7.72 -2.71 -10.40
CA CYS A 50 7.17 -2.06 -9.22
C CYS A 50 5.77 -2.62 -8.93
N VAL A 51 5.14 -2.20 -7.85
CA VAL A 51 3.78 -2.68 -7.49
C VAL A 51 2.75 -2.49 -8.60
N LEU A 52 2.85 -1.43 -9.41
CA LEU A 52 1.96 -1.21 -10.55
C LEU A 52 2.11 -2.30 -11.63
N SER A 53 3.35 -2.71 -11.95
CA SER A 53 3.57 -3.82 -12.90
C SER A 53 3.14 -5.16 -12.30
N GLY A 54 3.25 -5.31 -10.98
CA GLY A 54 2.75 -6.49 -10.28
C GLY A 54 1.24 -6.65 -10.45
N ILE A 55 0.49 -5.59 -10.12
CA ILE A 55 -0.97 -5.51 -10.29
C ILE A 55 -1.36 -5.81 -11.75
N GLU A 56 -0.71 -5.17 -12.72
CA GLU A 56 -0.98 -5.41 -14.14
C GLU A 56 -0.79 -6.88 -14.53
N SER A 57 0.32 -7.49 -14.12
CA SER A 57 0.64 -8.88 -14.49
C SER A 57 -0.34 -9.89 -13.88
N ASP A 58 -0.71 -9.70 -12.61
CA ASP A 58 -1.56 -10.65 -11.89
C ASP A 58 -3.03 -10.50 -12.32
N MET A 59 -3.47 -9.28 -12.62
CA MET A 59 -4.76 -9.03 -13.28
C MET A 59 -4.85 -9.72 -14.64
N ALA A 60 -3.78 -9.67 -15.45
CA ALA A 60 -3.74 -10.35 -16.74
C ALA A 60 -3.83 -11.88 -16.59
N VAL A 61 -3.19 -12.46 -15.57
CA VAL A 61 -3.32 -13.90 -15.28
C VAL A 61 -4.74 -14.26 -14.87
N LEU A 62 -5.36 -13.49 -13.97
CA LEU A 62 -6.74 -13.74 -13.50
C LEU A 62 -7.77 -13.70 -14.64
N ALA A 63 -7.62 -12.76 -15.58
CA ALA A 63 -8.50 -12.61 -16.74
C ALA A 63 -8.22 -13.62 -17.88
N SER A 64 -7.11 -14.35 -17.83
CA SER A 64 -6.72 -15.33 -18.86
C SER A 64 -7.37 -16.71 -18.63
N PRO A 65 -7.31 -17.65 -19.60
CA PRO A 65 -7.70 -19.05 -19.40
C PRO A 65 -6.64 -19.89 -18.65
N ALA A 66 -5.84 -19.26 -17.78
CA ALA A 66 -4.88 -19.98 -16.93
C ALA A 66 -5.59 -20.98 -16.00
N ASN A 67 -4.86 -22.01 -15.57
CA ASN A 67 -5.36 -23.00 -14.61
C ASN A 67 -5.55 -22.40 -13.21
N ASP A 68 -6.31 -23.11 -12.37
CA ASP A 68 -6.68 -22.64 -11.04
C ASP A 68 -5.47 -22.37 -10.14
N GLU A 69 -4.41 -23.16 -10.24
CA GLU A 69 -3.15 -22.97 -9.50
C GLU A 69 -2.52 -21.61 -9.82
N ARG A 70 -2.35 -21.27 -11.10
CA ARG A 70 -1.79 -19.98 -11.51
C ARG A 70 -2.71 -18.82 -11.14
N LYS A 71 -4.02 -19.00 -11.25
CA LYS A 71 -5.00 -17.98 -10.83
C LYS A 71 -4.98 -17.77 -9.32
N LEU A 72 -4.83 -18.83 -8.53
CA LEU A 72 -4.71 -18.74 -7.08
C LEU A 72 -3.46 -17.97 -6.66
N ILE A 73 -2.31 -18.23 -7.29
CA ILE A 73 -1.08 -17.48 -7.03
C ILE A 73 -1.27 -16.00 -7.39
N ALA A 74 -1.83 -15.70 -8.56
CA ALA A 74 -2.12 -14.33 -8.98
C ALA A 74 -3.11 -13.62 -8.03
N LEU A 75 -4.11 -14.34 -7.52
CA LEU A 75 -5.08 -13.82 -6.55
C LEU A 75 -4.38 -13.43 -5.23
N LYS A 76 -3.51 -14.30 -4.70
CA LYS A 76 -2.72 -14.03 -3.49
C LYS A 76 -1.84 -12.78 -3.66
N TYR A 77 -1.16 -12.67 -4.79
CA TYR A 77 -0.35 -11.51 -5.12
C TYR A 77 -1.16 -10.23 -5.28
N LEU A 78 -2.27 -10.27 -6.02
CA LEU A 78 -3.11 -9.09 -6.24
C LEU A 78 -3.65 -8.53 -4.92
N GLY A 79 -4.09 -9.39 -4.00
CA GLY A 79 -4.54 -8.96 -2.67
C GLY A 79 -3.45 -8.20 -1.90
N HIS A 80 -2.21 -8.70 -1.95
CA HIS A 80 -1.06 -8.07 -1.33
C HIS A 80 -0.68 -6.74 -1.98
N TRP A 81 -0.54 -6.71 -3.31
CA TRP A 81 -0.14 -5.52 -4.06
C TRP A 81 -1.11 -4.35 -3.87
N VAL A 82 -2.41 -4.63 -3.82
CA VAL A 82 -3.39 -3.57 -3.57
C VAL A 82 -3.27 -3.03 -2.15
N GLY A 83 -2.95 -3.88 -1.16
CA GLY A 83 -2.62 -3.42 0.20
C GLY A 83 -1.39 -2.52 0.20
N ASP A 84 -0.28 -3.01 -0.35
CA ASP A 84 0.99 -2.29 -0.48
C ASP A 84 0.83 -0.94 -1.17
N LEU A 85 0.10 -0.88 -2.28
CA LEU A 85 -0.12 0.36 -3.03
C LEU A 85 -0.77 1.47 -2.19
N HIS A 86 -1.56 1.10 -1.18
CA HIS A 86 -2.27 2.02 -0.29
C HIS A 86 -1.47 2.34 0.99
N GLN A 87 -0.33 1.68 1.22
CA GLN A 87 0.63 2.08 2.24
C GLN A 87 1.42 3.28 1.68
N PRO A 88 1.30 4.51 2.24
CA PRO A 88 1.93 5.69 1.67
C PRO A 88 3.43 5.51 1.38
N LEU A 89 4.18 4.96 2.33
CA LEU A 89 5.62 4.78 2.21
C LEU A 89 6.06 3.64 1.29
N HIS A 90 5.14 2.81 0.78
CA HIS A 90 5.42 1.95 -0.38
C HIS A 90 5.38 2.73 -1.70
N VAL A 91 4.85 3.96 -1.72
CA VAL A 91 4.91 4.87 -2.88
C VAL A 91 5.66 6.13 -2.46
N SER A 92 6.98 6.06 -2.51
CA SER A 92 7.85 7.02 -1.83
C SER A 92 9.25 7.09 -2.45
N PHE A 93 10.24 7.55 -1.69
CA PHE A 93 11.56 7.87 -2.22
C PHE A 93 12.51 6.69 -2.14
N GLY A 94 13.23 6.44 -3.24
CA GLY A 94 14.11 5.26 -3.34
C GLY A 94 15.44 5.38 -2.59
N ASP A 95 15.87 6.61 -2.27
CA ASP A 95 17.18 6.89 -1.67
C ASP A 95 17.29 6.48 -0.20
N ASP A 96 16.18 6.42 0.53
CA ASP A 96 16.11 5.96 1.94
C ASP A 96 15.23 4.71 2.10
N ARG A 97 14.98 4.01 0.99
CA ARG A 97 14.16 2.80 0.89
C ARG A 97 12.75 3.02 1.46
N GLY A 98 12.14 4.16 1.13
CA GLY A 98 10.80 4.53 1.56
C GLY A 98 10.66 4.74 3.05
N GLY A 99 11.64 5.41 3.66
CA GLY A 99 11.63 5.72 5.09
C GLY A 99 12.09 4.57 6.00
N ASN A 100 12.65 3.49 5.43
CA ASN A 100 13.31 2.45 6.21
C ASN A 100 14.59 2.97 6.88
N GLU A 101 15.23 3.99 6.30
CA GLU A 101 16.42 4.65 6.85
C GLU A 101 16.08 5.93 7.64
N VAL A 102 14.79 6.20 7.89
CA VAL A 102 14.33 7.30 8.75
C VAL A 102 13.99 6.76 10.14
N THR A 103 14.82 7.08 11.13
CA THR A 103 14.64 6.65 12.52
C THR A 103 13.41 7.30 13.17
N THR A 104 12.68 6.51 13.97
CA THR A 104 11.57 7.00 14.80
C THR A 104 11.88 6.86 16.29
N ILE A 105 11.39 7.82 17.07
CA ILE A 105 11.43 7.79 18.55
C ILE A 105 10.04 7.96 19.13
N GLY A 106 9.86 7.64 20.42
CA GLY A 106 8.57 7.72 21.11
C GLY A 106 7.84 6.39 21.13
N GLU A 107 6.59 6.35 20.69
CA GLU A 107 5.87 5.10 20.46
C GLU A 107 6.37 4.48 19.15
N CYS A 108 6.48 3.15 19.06
CA CYS A 108 6.83 2.46 17.81
C CYS A 108 8.23 2.78 17.26
N GLN A 109 9.23 2.55 18.11
CA GLN A 109 10.64 2.87 17.84
C GLN A 109 11.31 1.80 16.98
N THR A 110 11.44 2.08 15.69
CA THR A 110 12.19 1.26 14.72
C THR A 110 12.64 2.16 13.58
N ASN A 111 11.77 2.38 12.60
CA ASN A 111 11.91 3.31 11.50
C ASN A 111 10.53 3.77 11.03
N LEU A 112 10.49 4.80 10.19
CA LEU A 112 9.24 5.39 9.75
C LEU A 112 8.42 4.44 8.88
N HIS A 113 9.07 3.63 8.04
CA HIS A 113 8.39 2.65 7.19
C HIS A 113 7.54 1.67 8.01
N SER A 114 8.17 0.96 8.95
CA SER A 114 7.51 0.00 9.85
C SER A 114 6.50 0.66 10.79
N THR A 115 6.68 1.95 11.11
CA THR A 115 5.67 2.74 11.82
C THR A 115 4.37 2.82 11.02
N TRP A 116 4.45 3.03 9.71
CA TRP A 116 3.29 3.05 8.82
C TRP A 116 2.74 1.67 8.50
N ASP A 117 3.59 0.65 8.31
CA ASP A 117 3.15 -0.73 8.02
C ASP A 117 2.35 -1.33 9.17
N THR A 118 2.81 -1.14 10.41
CA THR A 118 2.34 -1.93 11.54
C THR A 118 1.78 -1.04 12.65
N CYS A 119 2.60 -0.15 13.19
CA CYS A 119 2.21 0.59 14.40
C CYS A 119 0.94 1.42 14.20
N LEU A 120 0.91 2.28 13.19
CA LEU A 120 -0.24 3.16 12.97
C LEU A 120 -1.49 2.35 12.61
N VAL A 121 -1.34 1.22 11.91
CA VAL A 121 -2.45 0.28 11.63
C VAL A 121 -3.05 -0.24 12.92
N LEU A 122 -2.23 -0.85 13.79
CA LEU A 122 -2.70 -1.40 15.07
C LEU A 122 -3.33 -0.32 15.96
N ARG A 123 -2.75 0.89 15.98
CA ARG A 123 -3.32 2.03 16.73
C ARG A 123 -4.63 2.55 16.14
N ALA A 124 -4.80 2.45 14.83
CA ALA A 124 -5.96 3.00 14.14
C ALA A 124 -7.18 2.08 14.16
N VAL A 125 -6.97 0.76 14.10
CA VAL A 125 -8.05 -0.23 13.93
C VAL A 125 -8.05 -1.37 14.95
N GLY A 126 -7.02 -1.50 15.79
CA GLY A 126 -6.88 -2.60 16.75
C GLY A 126 -6.13 -3.80 16.19
N GLU A 127 -5.94 -4.83 17.02
CA GLU A 127 -5.14 -6.03 16.69
C GLU A 127 -5.94 -7.13 16.01
N ASP A 128 -7.27 -7.15 16.16
CA ASP A 128 -8.13 -8.14 15.51
C ASP A 128 -8.50 -7.67 14.08
N PRO A 129 -7.95 -8.31 13.03
CA PRO A 129 -8.22 -7.90 11.65
C PRO A 129 -9.68 -8.12 11.23
N VAL A 130 -10.40 -9.07 11.82
CA VAL A 130 -11.81 -9.35 11.50
C VAL A 130 -12.69 -8.25 12.07
N ALA A 131 -12.48 -7.89 13.34
CA ALA A 131 -13.17 -6.77 13.97
C ALA A 131 -12.84 -5.44 13.26
N ALA A 132 -11.56 -5.21 12.95
CA ALA A 132 -11.11 -4.04 12.21
C ALA A 132 -11.81 -3.90 10.85
N ALA A 133 -11.85 -4.98 10.06
CA ALA A 133 -12.51 -4.98 8.76
C ALA A 133 -14.01 -4.72 8.89
N ALA A 134 -14.70 -5.36 9.86
CA ALA A 134 -16.12 -5.16 10.08
C ALA A 134 -16.45 -3.70 10.42
N GLU A 135 -15.64 -3.03 11.25
CA GLU A 135 -15.82 -1.62 11.57
C GLU A 135 -15.50 -0.67 10.40
N LEU A 136 -14.46 -0.96 9.62
CA LEU A 136 -14.14 -0.19 8.42
C LEU A 136 -15.30 -0.27 7.41
N VAL A 137 -15.80 -1.47 7.12
CA VAL A 137 -16.90 -1.68 6.16
C VAL A 137 -18.15 -0.89 6.55
N LYS A 138 -18.51 -0.83 7.84
CA LYS A 138 -19.64 -0.02 8.32
C LYS A 138 -19.50 1.47 8.03
N SER A 139 -18.27 1.98 7.96
CA SER A 139 -17.99 3.40 7.73
C SER A 139 -17.94 3.79 6.24
N ILE A 140 -17.95 2.81 5.34
CA ILE A 140 -17.86 3.04 3.89
C ILE A 140 -19.26 3.32 3.34
N THR A 141 -19.46 4.53 2.82
CA THR A 141 -20.72 4.94 2.17
C THR A 141 -20.76 4.51 0.69
N PRO A 142 -21.95 4.35 0.09
CA PRO A 142 -22.07 4.09 -1.35
C PRO A 142 -21.38 5.15 -2.22
N ALA A 143 -21.48 6.43 -1.84
CA ALA A 143 -20.82 7.53 -2.56
C ALA A 143 -19.29 7.41 -2.51
N GLN A 144 -18.71 6.95 -1.40
CA GLN A 144 -17.27 6.67 -1.32
C GLN A 144 -16.89 5.47 -2.18
N GLN A 145 -17.70 4.40 -2.21
CA GLN A 145 -17.41 3.25 -3.07
C GLN A 145 -17.37 3.65 -4.54
N GLU A 146 -18.36 4.43 -4.98
CA GLU A 146 -18.40 4.97 -6.34
C GLU A 146 -17.17 5.85 -6.60
N LEU A 147 -16.92 6.85 -5.75
CA LEU A 147 -15.80 7.78 -5.92
C LEU A 147 -14.44 7.06 -5.98
N TRP A 148 -14.19 6.10 -5.08
CA TRP A 148 -12.90 5.41 -5.00
C TRP A 148 -12.66 4.43 -6.15
N THR A 149 -13.72 4.07 -6.90
CA THR A 149 -13.66 3.17 -8.06
C THR A 149 -13.87 3.88 -9.40
N GLN A 150 -14.10 5.20 -9.42
CA GLN A 150 -14.16 5.99 -10.65
C GLN A 150 -12.84 5.97 -11.43
N ALA A 151 -11.71 6.05 -10.74
CA ALA A 151 -10.39 5.90 -11.35
C ALA A 151 -10.06 4.41 -11.49
N SER A 152 -9.94 3.93 -12.73
CA SER A 152 -9.63 2.53 -13.03
C SER A 152 -8.14 2.24 -13.21
N ASP A 153 -7.27 3.26 -13.26
CA ASP A 153 -5.82 3.10 -13.36
C ASP A 153 -5.22 3.06 -11.93
N PRO A 154 -4.60 1.93 -11.51
CA PRO A 154 -3.91 1.84 -10.22
C PRO A 154 -2.83 2.92 -10.01
N ARG A 155 -2.30 3.53 -11.08
CA ARG A 155 -1.39 4.68 -10.98
C ARG A 155 -2.02 5.87 -10.25
N ASP A 156 -3.31 6.12 -10.42
CA ASP A 156 -4.00 7.21 -9.71
C ASP A 156 -4.01 6.95 -8.21
N TRP A 157 -4.21 5.70 -7.80
CA TRP A 157 -4.17 5.28 -6.40
C TRP A 157 -2.75 5.39 -5.84
N ALA A 158 -1.72 5.04 -6.63
CA ALA A 158 -0.33 5.29 -6.27
C ALA A 158 -0.07 6.78 -6.03
N ASN A 159 -0.57 7.65 -6.91
CA ASN A 159 -0.42 9.10 -6.75
C ASN A 159 -1.15 9.65 -5.52
N GLU A 160 -2.29 9.05 -5.11
CA GLU A 160 -2.92 9.36 -3.83
C GLU A 160 -2.03 8.98 -2.64
N SER A 161 -1.43 7.80 -2.65
CA SER A 161 -0.47 7.36 -1.61
C SER A 161 0.75 8.28 -1.58
N PHE A 162 1.30 8.65 -2.74
CA PHE A 162 2.43 9.58 -2.81
C PHE A 162 2.07 10.99 -2.31
N ALA A 163 0.83 11.44 -2.50
CA ALA A 163 0.37 12.69 -1.93
C ALA A 163 0.38 12.66 -0.40
N ILE A 164 0.05 11.52 0.22
CA ILE A 164 0.15 11.31 1.66
C ILE A 164 1.62 11.26 2.09
N THR A 165 2.48 10.56 1.37
CA THR A 165 3.94 10.55 1.61
C THR A 165 4.51 11.97 1.70
N ARG A 166 4.01 12.88 0.85
CA ARG A 166 4.43 14.29 0.82
C ARG A 166 3.71 15.21 1.80
N ALA A 167 2.66 14.74 2.47
CA ALA A 167 1.88 15.55 3.39
C ALA A 167 2.66 15.87 4.66
N ALA A 168 2.44 17.07 5.22
CA ALA A 168 3.09 17.51 6.45
C ALA A 168 2.78 16.58 7.66
N ALA A 169 1.59 15.97 7.68
CA ALA A 169 1.18 15.03 8.72
C ALA A 169 2.07 13.78 8.81
N THR A 170 2.66 13.36 7.68
CA THR A 170 3.56 12.20 7.58
C THR A 170 4.94 12.49 8.14
N ARG A 171 5.30 13.77 8.31
CA ARG A 171 6.62 14.23 8.81
C ARG A 171 7.83 13.61 8.08
N TYR A 172 7.62 13.18 6.84
CA TYR A 172 8.63 12.50 6.01
C TYR A 172 9.19 13.41 4.92
N CYS A 173 8.38 14.36 4.46
CA CYS A 173 8.69 15.25 3.36
C CYS A 173 8.90 16.69 3.83
N LEU A 174 10.16 17.12 3.93
CA LEU A 174 10.48 18.52 4.17
C LEU A 174 10.63 19.25 2.83
N GLN A 175 9.57 19.91 2.38
CA GLN A 175 9.56 20.60 1.09
C GLN A 175 10.56 21.76 1.08
N GLN A 176 11.60 21.67 0.25
CA GLN A 176 12.59 22.71 0.01
C GLN A 176 12.69 22.99 -1.50
N GLY A 177 12.10 24.11 -1.94
CA GLY A 177 11.97 24.43 -3.36
C GLY A 177 11.21 23.33 -4.09
N ALA A 178 11.83 22.72 -5.11
CA ALA A 178 11.23 21.61 -5.86
C ALA A 178 11.41 20.23 -5.21
N SER A 179 12.30 20.10 -4.22
CA SER A 179 12.66 18.84 -3.57
C SER A 179 11.85 18.58 -2.30
N CYS A 180 11.65 17.31 -1.99
CA CYS A 180 11.07 16.82 -0.77
C CYS A 180 12.18 16.15 0.04
N ASN A 181 12.88 16.89 0.91
CA ASN A 181 14.04 16.36 1.61
C ASN A 181 13.64 15.47 2.79
N GLN A 182 14.52 14.54 3.15
CA GLN A 182 14.38 13.73 4.36
C GLN A 182 14.40 14.63 5.61
N PRO A 183 13.69 14.27 6.69
CA PRO A 183 13.86 14.91 7.99
C PRO A 183 15.33 14.86 8.46
N ALA A 184 15.82 15.99 8.99
CA ALA A 184 17.19 16.10 9.50
C ALA A 184 17.37 15.39 10.85
N ASP A 185 16.31 15.35 11.64
CA ASP A 185 16.25 14.70 12.94
C ASP A 185 15.31 13.48 12.89
N GLU A 186 15.29 12.71 13.98
CA GLU A 186 14.38 11.58 14.15
C GLU A 186 12.91 12.02 14.13
N VAL A 187 12.04 11.19 13.55
CA VAL A 187 10.60 11.46 13.58
C VAL A 187 10.04 11.03 14.93
N THR A 188 9.59 11.99 15.73
CA THR A 188 8.88 11.69 16.98
C THR A 188 7.46 11.19 16.68
N VAL A 189 7.18 9.95 17.08
CA VAL A 189 5.89 9.29 16.99
C VAL A 189 5.26 9.33 18.39
N ASP A 190 4.55 10.41 18.67
CA ASP A 190 3.78 10.61 19.90
C ASP A 190 2.28 10.38 19.65
N ASN A 191 1.47 10.45 20.71
CA ASN A 191 0.02 10.33 20.58
C ASN A 191 -0.57 11.36 19.60
N ALA A 192 -0.01 12.58 19.55
CA ALA A 192 -0.46 13.60 18.59
C ALA A 192 -0.23 13.16 17.13
N TYR A 193 0.95 12.59 16.82
CA TYR A 193 1.25 12.02 15.51
C TYR A 193 0.32 10.84 15.17
N ILE A 194 0.06 9.96 16.14
CA ILE A 194 -0.84 8.81 15.97
C ILE A 194 -2.27 9.30 15.65
N GLN A 195 -2.82 10.24 16.43
CA GLN A 195 -4.17 10.76 16.18
C GLN A 195 -4.26 11.50 14.84
N ALA A 196 -3.24 12.30 14.49
CA ALA A 196 -3.22 13.05 13.23
C ALA A 196 -3.24 12.15 11.99
N ASN A 197 -2.66 10.94 12.08
CA ASN A 197 -2.59 9.99 10.97
C ASN A 197 -3.62 8.87 11.04
N ARG A 198 -4.38 8.75 12.13
CA ARG A 198 -5.35 7.66 12.34
C ARG A 198 -6.39 7.56 11.22
N ASP A 199 -7.01 8.67 10.87
CA ASP A 199 -8.07 8.67 9.84
C ASP A 199 -7.50 8.44 8.44
N ILE A 200 -6.26 8.86 8.19
CA ILE A 200 -5.54 8.59 6.94
C ILE A 200 -5.37 7.07 6.79
N VAL A 201 -4.86 6.40 7.82
CA VAL A 201 -4.65 4.95 7.81
C VAL A 201 -5.97 4.19 7.62
N ARG A 202 -7.01 4.55 8.38
CA ARG A 202 -8.35 3.93 8.22
C ARG A 202 -8.90 4.10 6.81
N THR A 203 -8.73 5.28 6.23
CA THR A 203 -9.17 5.58 4.86
C THR A 203 -8.38 4.78 3.82
N GLN A 204 -7.06 4.64 3.98
CA GLN A 204 -6.23 3.84 3.07
C GLN A 204 -6.60 2.35 3.11
N LEU A 205 -6.82 1.79 4.30
CA LEU A 205 -7.28 0.40 4.46
C LEU A 205 -8.66 0.20 3.80
N ALA A 206 -9.60 1.14 4.01
CA ALA A 206 -10.92 1.09 3.38
C ALA A 206 -10.84 1.19 1.84
N LYS A 207 -10.02 2.11 1.33
CA LYS A 207 -9.77 2.25 -0.11
C LYS A 207 -9.17 0.99 -0.71
N ALA A 208 -8.18 0.39 -0.06
CA ALA A 208 -7.55 -0.86 -0.51
C ALA A 208 -8.58 -1.98 -0.65
N GLY A 209 -9.44 -2.17 0.36
CA GLY A 209 -10.51 -3.18 0.32
C GLY A 209 -11.51 -2.96 -0.81
N VAL A 210 -12.01 -1.72 -0.97
CA VAL A 210 -12.96 -1.36 -2.03
C VAL A 210 -12.35 -1.54 -3.43
N ARG A 211 -11.12 -1.08 -3.62
CA ARG A 211 -10.42 -1.15 -4.92
C ARG A 211 -10.02 -2.56 -5.28
N LEU A 212 -9.62 -3.38 -4.31
CA LEU A 212 -9.39 -4.81 -4.53
C LEU A 212 -10.67 -5.51 -4.99
N ALA A 213 -11.79 -5.27 -4.30
CA ALA A 213 -13.09 -5.82 -4.71
C ALA A 213 -13.48 -5.40 -6.13
N HIS A 214 -13.25 -4.13 -6.49
CA HIS A 214 -13.48 -3.61 -7.84
C HIS A 214 -12.63 -4.34 -8.90
N LEU A 215 -11.32 -4.51 -8.65
CA LEU A 215 -10.42 -5.23 -9.56
C LEU A 215 -10.81 -6.69 -9.72
N LEU A 216 -11.14 -7.38 -8.62
CA LEU A 216 -11.57 -8.78 -8.66
C LEU A 216 -12.87 -8.96 -9.42
N ASN A 217 -13.86 -8.08 -9.21
CA ASN A 217 -15.10 -8.09 -9.98
C ASN A 217 -14.82 -7.92 -11.47
N LYS A 218 -13.93 -6.99 -11.85
CA LYS A 218 -13.54 -6.78 -13.25
C LYS A 218 -12.82 -7.99 -13.87
N ALA A 219 -12.01 -8.71 -13.09
CA ALA A 219 -11.19 -9.82 -13.58
C ALA A 219 -11.93 -11.16 -13.63
N LEU A 220 -12.93 -11.36 -12.75
CA LEU A 220 -13.58 -12.66 -12.53
C LEU A 220 -15.04 -12.70 -12.97
N GLN A 221 -15.70 -11.56 -13.18
CA GLN A 221 -17.04 -11.54 -13.75
C GLN A 221 -16.96 -11.73 -15.29
N PRO A 222 -17.83 -12.58 -15.87
CA PRO A 222 -17.86 -12.85 -17.31
C PRO A 222 -18.32 -11.66 -18.16
#